data_AF-A0A7D9IEY0-F1
#
_entry.id   AF-A0A7D9IEY0-F1
#
_cell.length_a   1.000
_cell.length_b   1.000
_cell.length_c   1.000
_cell.angle_alpha   90.00
_cell.angle_beta   90.00
_cell.angle_gamma   90.00
#
_symmetry.space_group_name_H-M   'P 1'
#
loop_
_entity.id
_entity.type
_entity.pdbx_description
1 polymer ?
#
loop_
_entity_poly.entity_id
_entity_poly.type
_entity_poly.pdbx_seq_one_letter_code
_entity_poly.pdbx_strand_id
1 'polypeptide(L)'
;MKERKASTIFEETRVKKRAETSQANKTLIDSEDEEFIAKSIEDKATYHGLVMYTNRRVKKRDLLNIANYRLTKKVLQMLNSMPANKAKGADGLSPKLLKIAAPSISSSVAHLINHCISTNTFPSRWKVAKVTPIFKNQGNVEHKQNYRPISVLPILSKLYERHLYESTIFTLIQ
;
A
#
# COMPACT_ATOMS: atom_id res chain seq x y z
N MET A 1 -34.75 0.01 48.51
CA MET A 1 -33.62 0.92 48.21
C MET A 1 -32.33 0.16 48.48
N LYS A 2 -31.55 -0.21 47.45
CA LYS A 2 -30.28 -0.94 47.62
C LYS A 2 -29.13 0.02 47.39
N GLU A 3 -28.41 0.35 48.45
CA GLU A 3 -27.19 1.16 48.40
C GLU A 3 -26.08 0.36 47.71
N ARG A 4 -25.48 0.94 46.65
CA ARG A 4 -24.28 0.40 46.01
C ARG A 4 -23.07 1.14 46.59
N LYS A 5 -22.20 0.42 47.30
CA LYS A 5 -20.96 0.96 47.88
C LYS A 5 -20.00 1.39 46.76
N ALA A 6 -19.40 2.57 46.91
CA ALA A 6 -18.53 3.22 45.92
C ALA A 6 -17.27 2.42 45.53
N SER A 7 -16.91 1.38 46.28
CA SER A 7 -15.76 0.51 45.98
C SER A 7 -15.92 -0.28 44.68
N THR A 8 -17.15 -0.66 44.29
CA THR A 8 -17.39 -1.46 43.07
C THR A 8 -17.20 -0.63 41.78
N ILE A 9 -17.33 0.69 41.85
CA ILE A 9 -17.23 1.58 40.68
C ILE A 9 -15.76 1.79 40.26
N PHE A 10 -14.82 1.75 41.21
CA PHE A 10 -13.39 1.92 40.94
C PHE A 10 -12.74 0.67 40.31
N GLU A 11 -13.25 -0.53 40.61
CA GLU A 11 -12.72 -1.76 40.00
C GLU A 11 -13.25 -1.98 38.58
N GLU A 12 -14.53 -1.70 38.32
CA GLU A 12 -15.09 -1.82 36.96
C GLU A 12 -14.49 -0.80 35.97
N THR A 13 -14.14 0.40 36.43
CA THR A 13 -13.48 1.42 35.61
C THR A 13 -12.00 1.12 35.33
N ARG A 14 -11.31 0.41 36.24
CA ARG A 14 -9.90 0.01 36.03
C ARG A 14 -9.76 -1.20 35.10
N VAL A 15 -10.71 -2.13 35.14
CA VAL A 15 -10.72 -3.31 34.26
C VAL A 15 -11.12 -2.94 32.83
N LYS A 16 -12.09 -2.02 32.63
CA LYS A 16 -12.45 -1.53 31.29
C LYS A 16 -11.35 -0.68 30.65
N LYS A 17 -10.65 0.17 31.41
CA LYS A 17 -9.48 0.90 30.89
C LYS A 17 -8.33 -0.04 30.49
N ARG A 18 -8.12 -1.17 31.16
CA ARG A 18 -7.11 -2.16 30.76
C ARG A 18 -7.52 -2.97 29.53
N ALA A 19 -8.81 -3.26 29.35
CA ALA A 19 -9.31 -3.91 28.13
C ALA A 19 -9.28 -2.97 26.91
N GLU A 20 -9.59 -1.68 27.08
CA GLU A 20 -9.59 -0.70 25.99
C GLU A 20 -8.19 -0.17 25.64
N THR A 21 -7.25 -0.15 26.60
CA THR A 21 -5.85 0.30 26.37
C THR A 21 -4.99 -0.77 25.67
N SER A 22 -5.38 -2.05 25.71
CA SER A 22 -4.69 -3.10 24.94
C SER A 22 -5.18 -3.27 23.50
N GLN A 23 -6.22 -2.53 23.09
CA GLN A 23 -6.86 -2.71 21.76
C GLN A 23 -6.90 -1.43 20.90
N ALA A 24 -6.29 -0.34 21.36
CA ALA A 24 -6.07 0.86 20.55
C ALA A 24 -4.57 1.13 20.36
N ASN A 25 -4.14 1.14 19.10
CA ASN A 25 -2.81 1.53 18.61
C ASN A 25 -1.63 0.63 19.00
N LYS A 26 -1.63 -0.61 18.48
CA LYS A 26 -0.37 -1.11 17.90
C LYS A 26 -0.13 -0.30 16.63
N THR A 27 0.74 0.70 16.68
CA THR A 27 1.52 1.10 15.51
C THR A 27 2.03 -0.18 14.85
N LEU A 28 1.88 -0.29 13.53
CA LEU A 28 2.16 -1.54 12.78
C LEU A 28 3.63 -2.00 12.86
N ILE A 29 4.46 -1.30 13.62
CA ILE A 29 5.88 -1.54 13.88
C ILE A 29 6.13 -1.01 15.31
N ASP A 30 6.62 -1.84 16.23
CA ASP A 30 7.03 -1.37 17.56
C ASP A 30 8.23 -0.42 17.40
N SER A 31 8.42 0.55 18.30
CA SER A 31 9.51 1.56 18.18
C SER A 31 10.91 0.92 18.05
N GLU A 32 11.09 -0.25 18.65
CA GLU A 32 12.30 -1.07 18.53
C GLU A 32 12.47 -1.68 17.13
N ASP A 33 11.38 -2.05 16.47
CA ASP A 33 11.39 -2.55 15.10
C ASP A 33 11.69 -1.42 14.11
N GLU A 34 11.19 -0.20 14.34
CA GLU A 34 11.55 0.97 13.52
C GLU A 34 13.03 1.32 13.63
N GLU A 35 13.60 1.28 14.84
CA GLU A 35 15.02 1.52 15.10
C GLU A 35 15.90 0.42 14.50
N PHE A 36 15.50 -0.85 14.62
CA PHE A 36 16.18 -1.98 13.99
C PHE A 36 16.15 -1.89 12.46
N ILE A 37 15.02 -1.50 11.87
CA ILE A 37 14.88 -1.31 10.42
C ILE A 37 15.75 -0.14 9.95
N ALA A 38 15.79 0.98 10.68
CA ALA A 38 16.62 2.14 10.36
C ALA A 38 18.12 1.79 10.40
N LYS A 39 18.55 1.09 11.46
CA LYS A 39 19.94 0.66 11.64
C LYS A 39 20.38 -0.39 10.63
N SER A 40 19.47 -1.27 10.21
CA SER A 40 19.71 -2.26 9.14
C SER A 40 19.75 -1.65 7.74
N ILE A 41 19.35 -0.37 7.57
CA ILE A 41 19.48 0.39 6.33
C ILE A 41 20.85 1.11 6.27
N GLU A 42 21.42 1.50 7.43
CA GLU A 42 22.75 2.14 7.52
C GLU A 42 23.89 1.14 7.31
N ASP A 43 23.77 -0.08 7.85
CA ASP A 43 24.70 -1.16 7.53
C ASP A 43 24.43 -1.66 6.11
N LYS A 44 25.29 -1.31 5.15
CA LYS A 44 25.28 -1.65 3.72
C LYS A 44 24.79 -3.09 3.44
N ALA A 45 23.48 -3.30 3.39
CA ALA A 45 22.88 -4.46 2.76
C ALA A 45 22.96 -4.21 1.25
N THR A 46 24.02 -4.73 0.64
CA THR A 46 24.17 -4.73 -0.82
C THR A 46 22.98 -5.48 -1.40
N TYR A 47 22.16 -4.80 -2.18
CA TYR A 47 21.07 -5.42 -2.93
C TYR A 47 21.65 -6.17 -4.12
N HIS A 48 21.26 -7.44 -4.33
CA HIS A 48 20.94 -7.85 -5.69
C HIS A 48 19.48 -8.28 -5.82
N GLY A 49 18.76 -7.60 -6.71
CA GLY A 49 17.39 -7.96 -7.05
C GLY A 49 16.44 -8.14 -5.85
N LEU A 50 15.70 -9.26 -5.85
CA LEU A 50 14.71 -9.63 -4.82
C LEU A 50 15.36 -10.16 -3.50
N VAL A 51 16.69 -10.24 -3.42
CA VAL A 51 17.41 -10.91 -2.33
C VAL A 51 18.21 -9.88 -1.53
N MET A 52 17.94 -9.85 -0.23
CA MET A 52 18.74 -9.12 0.75
C MET A 52 19.99 -9.92 1.06
N TYR A 53 21.18 -9.42 0.72
CA TYR A 53 22.43 -9.94 1.28
C TYR A 53 22.73 -9.19 2.57
N THR A 54 22.19 -9.70 3.67
CA THR A 54 22.71 -9.37 4.99
C THR A 54 23.74 -10.43 5.36
N ASN A 55 24.96 -10.03 5.72
CA ASN A 55 25.98 -10.97 6.27
C ASN A 55 25.55 -11.61 7.61
N ARG A 56 24.33 -11.33 8.08
CA ARG A 56 23.67 -11.96 9.23
C ARG A 56 22.47 -12.76 8.75
N ARG A 57 22.22 -13.95 9.31
CA ARG A 57 20.95 -14.67 9.12
C ARG A 57 19.81 -13.83 9.71
N VAL A 58 18.99 -13.24 8.85
CA VAL A 58 17.75 -12.56 9.25
C VAL A 58 16.59 -13.55 9.15
N LYS A 59 15.71 -13.60 10.16
CA LYS A 59 14.55 -14.51 10.10
C LYS A 59 13.63 -14.05 8.96
N LYS A 60 12.97 -14.99 8.29
CA LYS A 60 12.03 -14.70 7.18
C LYS A 60 10.97 -13.66 7.52
N ARG A 61 10.47 -13.66 8.76
CA ARG A 61 9.51 -12.65 9.26
C ARG A 61 10.08 -11.22 9.24
N ASP A 62 11.35 -11.07 9.59
CA ASP A 62 11.98 -9.76 9.70
C ASP A 62 12.30 -9.23 8.28
N LEU A 63 12.66 -10.13 7.35
CA LEU A 63 12.77 -9.79 5.91
C LEU A 63 11.45 -9.29 5.31
N LEU A 64 10.33 -9.94 5.64
CA LEU A 64 8.99 -9.53 5.19
C LEU A 64 8.60 -8.16 5.76
N ASN A 65 8.91 -7.90 7.03
CA ASN A 65 8.66 -6.61 7.66
C ASN A 65 9.45 -5.49 6.99
N ILE A 66 10.75 -5.71 6.72
CA ILE A 66 11.59 -4.74 6.03
C ILE A 66 11.09 -4.48 4.61
N ALA A 67 10.75 -5.53 3.86
CA ALA A 67 10.21 -5.41 2.51
C ALA A 67 8.90 -4.61 2.51
N ASN A 68 8.00 -4.90 3.45
CA ASN A 68 6.73 -4.22 3.59
C ASN A 68 6.87 -2.74 3.99
N TYR A 69 7.78 -2.43 4.90
CA TYR A 69 8.08 -1.05 5.30
C TYR A 69 8.56 -0.21 4.11
N ARG A 70 9.51 -0.75 3.34
CA ARG A 70 10.04 -0.08 2.14
C ARG A 70 8.97 0.12 1.08
N LEU A 71 8.15 -0.91 0.84
CA LEU A 71 7.04 -0.81 -0.09
C LEU A 71 6.00 0.21 0.38
N THR A 72 5.72 0.29 1.69
CA THR A 72 4.81 1.29 2.27
C THR A 72 5.29 2.71 1.95
N LYS A 73 6.58 3.01 2.17
CA LYS A 73 7.18 4.30 1.81
C LYS A 73 7.07 4.59 0.32
N LYS A 74 7.34 3.61 -0.53
CA LYS A 74 7.26 3.73 -1.99
C LYS A 74 5.82 3.97 -2.45
N VAL A 75 4.85 3.22 -1.93
CA VAL A 75 3.42 3.42 -2.21
C VAL A 75 2.98 4.83 -1.82
N LEU A 76 3.37 5.30 -0.63
CA LEU A 76 3.07 6.65 -0.18
C LEU A 76 3.61 7.71 -1.15
N GLN A 77 4.88 7.60 -1.56
CA GLN A 77 5.50 8.50 -2.54
C GLN A 77 4.81 8.43 -3.91
N MET A 78 4.47 7.24 -4.37
CA MET A 78 3.77 7.04 -5.64
C MET A 78 2.38 7.67 -5.61
N LEU A 79 1.63 7.48 -4.53
CA LEU A 79 0.30 8.07 -4.37
C LEU A 79 0.38 9.61 -4.31
N ASN A 80 1.37 10.15 -3.59
CA ASN A 80 1.58 11.59 -3.47
C ASN A 80 2.10 12.25 -4.76
N SER A 81 2.80 11.53 -5.63
CA SER A 81 3.26 12.06 -6.91
C SER A 81 2.20 12.01 -8.02
N MET A 82 1.04 11.36 -7.79
CA MET A 82 0.01 11.27 -8.82
C MET A 82 -0.64 12.64 -9.11
N PRO A 83 -0.89 12.93 -10.41
CA PRO A 83 -1.70 14.09 -10.80
C PRO A 83 -3.17 13.88 -10.44
N ALA A 84 -3.73 14.81 -9.66
CA ALA A 84 -5.07 14.70 -9.09
C ALA A 84 -6.20 14.67 -10.14
N ASN A 85 -5.95 15.27 -11.32
CA ASN A 85 -6.95 15.47 -12.38
C ASN A 85 -6.99 14.31 -13.40
N LYS A 86 -6.35 13.17 -13.11
CA LYS A 86 -6.43 12.00 -14.01
C LYS A 86 -7.76 11.27 -13.86
N ALA A 87 -8.14 10.57 -14.93
CA ALA A 87 -9.35 9.76 -14.97
C ALA A 87 -9.33 8.64 -13.92
N LYS A 88 -10.52 8.34 -13.38
CA LYS A 88 -10.76 7.19 -12.50
C LYS A 88 -10.91 5.89 -13.31
N GLY A 89 -10.46 4.79 -12.73
CA GLY A 89 -10.61 3.46 -13.30
C GLY A 89 -12.05 2.93 -13.17
N ALA A 90 -12.23 1.64 -13.50
CA ALA A 90 -13.51 0.94 -13.33
C ALA A 90 -13.91 0.77 -11.85
N ASP A 91 -12.97 0.91 -10.93
CA ASP A 91 -13.16 0.91 -9.48
C ASP A 91 -13.77 2.21 -8.92
N GLY A 92 -13.83 3.27 -9.74
CA GLY A 92 -14.38 4.57 -9.35
C GLY A 92 -13.48 5.39 -8.43
N LEU A 93 -12.29 4.90 -8.09
CA LEU A 93 -11.36 5.57 -7.19
C LEU A 93 -10.61 6.68 -7.95
N SER A 94 -10.75 7.92 -7.48
CA SER A 94 -10.05 9.05 -8.09
C SER A 94 -8.62 9.17 -7.54
N PRO A 95 -7.65 9.64 -8.35
CA PRO A 95 -6.30 9.92 -7.87
C PRO A 95 -6.30 10.92 -6.71
N LYS A 96 -7.18 11.93 -6.76
CA LYS A 96 -7.35 12.92 -5.68
C LYS A 96 -7.74 12.26 -4.36
N LEU A 97 -8.72 11.36 -4.38
CA LEU A 97 -9.15 10.62 -3.18
C LEU A 97 -8.01 9.77 -2.61
N LEU A 98 -7.33 9.00 -3.46
CA LEU A 98 -6.22 8.14 -3.01
C LEU A 98 -5.04 8.93 -2.47
N LYS A 99 -4.78 10.12 -3.01
CA LYS A 99 -3.74 11.03 -2.53
C LYS A 99 -4.05 11.55 -1.13
N ILE A 100 -5.30 11.95 -0.88
CA ILE A 100 -5.77 12.35 0.46
C ILE A 100 -5.67 11.20 1.44
N ALA A 101 -6.08 10.00 1.01
CA ALA A 101 -6.06 8.80 1.84
C ALA A 101 -4.66 8.17 2.00
N ALA A 102 -3.65 8.64 1.26
CA ALA A 102 -2.36 7.98 1.13
C ALA A 102 -1.67 7.67 2.47
N PRO A 103 -1.63 8.60 3.46
CA PRO A 103 -1.01 8.30 4.76
C PRO A 103 -1.65 7.10 5.46
N SER A 104 -2.96 6.94 5.34
CA SER A 104 -3.73 5.89 6.01
C SER A 104 -3.70 4.55 5.26
N ILE A 105 -3.72 4.58 3.93
CA ILE A 105 -3.89 3.35 3.12
C ILE A 105 -2.57 2.72 2.66
N SER A 106 -1.45 3.46 2.70
CA SER A 106 -0.19 3.01 2.06
C SER A 106 0.31 1.69 2.63
N SER A 107 0.21 1.49 3.94
CA SER A 107 0.61 0.23 4.59
C SER A 107 -0.29 -0.94 4.17
N SER A 108 -1.61 -0.74 4.15
CA SER A 108 -2.57 -1.77 3.72
C SER A 108 -2.36 -2.15 2.25
N VAL A 109 -2.11 -1.17 1.38
CA VAL A 109 -1.82 -1.40 -0.04
C VAL A 109 -0.50 -2.15 -0.22
N ALA A 110 0.54 -1.82 0.55
CA ALA A 110 1.82 -2.54 0.51
C ALA A 110 1.64 -4.01 0.92
N HIS A 111 0.90 -4.28 2.00
CA HIS A 111 0.57 -5.65 2.40
C HIS A 111 -0.18 -6.41 1.31
N LEU A 112 -1.16 -5.76 0.67
CA LEU A 112 -1.93 -6.37 -0.41
C LEU A 112 -1.05 -6.72 -1.62
N ILE A 113 -0.16 -5.82 -2.03
CA ILE A 113 0.79 -6.05 -3.13
C ILE A 113 1.72 -7.21 -2.78
N ASN A 114 2.33 -7.21 -1.59
CA ASN A 114 3.18 -8.29 -1.12
C ASN A 114 2.43 -9.62 -1.09
N HIS A 115 1.18 -9.62 -0.65
CA HIS A 115 0.33 -10.80 -0.66
C HIS A 115 0.10 -11.32 -2.09
N CYS A 116 -0.25 -10.43 -3.03
CA CYS A 116 -0.41 -10.77 -4.45
C CYS A 116 0.87 -11.39 -5.04
N ILE A 117 2.04 -10.85 -4.71
CA ILE A 117 3.34 -11.40 -5.15
C ILE A 117 3.59 -12.78 -4.52
N SER A 118 3.43 -12.90 -3.20
CA SER A 118 3.67 -14.16 -2.48
C SER A 118 2.76 -15.31 -2.92
N THR A 119 1.56 -14.98 -3.41
CA THR A 119 0.55 -15.93 -3.90
C THR A 119 0.54 -16.05 -5.42
N ASN A 120 1.44 -15.36 -6.14
CA ASN A 120 1.47 -15.27 -7.60
C ASN A 120 0.10 -14.93 -8.21
N THR A 121 -0.70 -14.14 -7.50
CA THR A 121 -2.09 -13.86 -7.86
C THR A 121 -2.26 -12.38 -8.18
N PHE A 122 -2.82 -12.09 -9.35
CA PHE A 122 -3.22 -10.74 -9.73
C PHE A 122 -4.73 -10.56 -9.59
N PRO A 123 -5.22 -9.59 -8.80
CA PRO A 123 -6.65 -9.41 -8.54
C PRO A 123 -7.45 -9.20 -9.83
N SER A 124 -8.51 -10.00 -10.04
CA SER A 124 -9.36 -9.91 -11.25
C SER A 124 -9.96 -8.52 -11.42
N ARG A 125 -10.30 -7.84 -10.32
CA ARG A 125 -10.85 -6.47 -10.34
C ARG A 125 -9.85 -5.43 -10.85
N TRP A 126 -8.55 -5.68 -10.69
CA TRP A 126 -7.49 -4.81 -11.21
C TRP A 126 -7.27 -5.00 -12.71
N LYS A 127 -7.70 -6.13 -13.29
CA LYS A 127 -7.62 -6.40 -14.74
C LYS A 127 -8.67 -5.63 -15.56
N VAL A 128 -9.70 -5.09 -14.90
CA VAL A 128 -10.83 -4.43 -15.56
C VAL A 128 -10.50 -2.96 -15.83
N ALA A 129 -10.37 -2.60 -17.11
CA ALA A 129 -10.17 -1.22 -17.52
C ALA A 129 -11.50 -0.54 -17.87
N LYS A 130 -11.62 0.76 -17.54
CA LYS A 130 -12.68 1.62 -18.06
C LYS A 130 -12.28 2.14 -19.43
N VAL A 131 -13.02 1.77 -20.48
CA VAL A 131 -12.79 2.28 -21.84
C VAL A 131 -13.57 3.57 -22.06
N THR A 132 -12.89 4.64 -22.46
CA THR A 132 -13.50 5.93 -22.79
C THR A 132 -13.04 6.38 -24.18
N PRO A 133 -13.95 6.75 -25.11
CA PRO A 133 -13.56 7.28 -26.41
C PRO A 133 -13.01 8.71 -26.27
N ILE A 134 -11.87 8.98 -26.90
CA ILE A 134 -11.28 10.32 -27.01
C ILE A 134 -11.23 10.74 -28.47
N PHE A 135 -11.69 11.95 -28.75
CA PHE A 135 -11.69 12.51 -30.09
C PHE A 135 -10.26 12.70 -30.62
N LYS A 136 -10.04 12.39 -31.89
CA LYS A 136 -8.74 12.56 -32.57
C LYS A 136 -8.43 14.02 -32.93
N ASN A 137 -9.33 14.95 -32.62
CA ASN A 137 -9.25 16.37 -33.00
C ASN A 137 -9.18 16.57 -34.52
N GLN A 138 -9.78 15.65 -35.28
CA GLN A 138 -9.80 15.66 -36.74
C GLN A 138 -11.13 15.09 -37.24
N GLY A 139 -11.70 15.71 -38.28
CA GLY A 139 -12.97 15.30 -38.88
C GLY A 139 -14.21 15.72 -38.08
N ASN A 140 -15.36 15.11 -38.43
CA ASN A 140 -16.65 15.37 -37.78
C ASN A 140 -16.77 14.62 -36.42
N VAL A 141 -17.27 15.31 -35.39
CA VAL A 141 -17.51 14.75 -34.04
C VAL A 141 -18.62 13.70 -33.99
N GLU A 142 -19.52 13.68 -34.97
CA GLU A 142 -20.59 12.67 -35.04
C GLU A 142 -20.09 11.31 -35.57
N HIS A 143 -18.91 11.28 -36.17
CA HIS A 143 -18.35 10.08 -36.79
C HIS A 143 -17.51 9.27 -35.81
N LYS A 144 -17.97 8.06 -35.48
CA LYS A 144 -17.31 7.13 -34.53
C LYS A 144 -15.84 6.86 -34.88
N GLN A 145 -15.48 6.78 -36.17
CA GLN A 145 -14.11 6.55 -36.63
C GLN A 145 -13.10 7.65 -36.22
N ASN A 146 -13.60 8.85 -35.87
CA ASN A 146 -12.80 9.98 -35.44
C ASN A 146 -12.47 9.95 -33.94
N TYR A 147 -12.83 8.87 -33.23
CA TYR A 147 -12.45 8.64 -31.84
C TYR A 147 -11.43 7.50 -31.74
N ARG A 148 -10.65 7.51 -30.66
CA ARG A 148 -9.81 6.38 -30.24
C ARG A 148 -10.24 5.90 -28.85
N PRO A 149 -10.32 4.60 -28.59
CA PRO A 149 -10.57 4.09 -27.25
C PRO A 149 -9.34 4.32 -26.37
N ILE A 150 -9.55 4.76 -25.13
CA ILE A 150 -8.51 4.76 -24.09
C ILE A 150 -8.98 3.91 -22.92
N SER A 151 -8.13 2.97 -22.52
CA SER A 151 -8.34 2.08 -21.39
C SER A 151 -7.71 2.66 -20.13
N VAL A 152 -8.53 2.97 -19.13
CA VAL A 152 -8.09 3.47 -17.82
C VAL A 152 -8.17 2.35 -16.80
N LEU A 153 -7.00 1.80 -16.42
CA LEU A 153 -6.88 0.81 -15.36
C LEU A 153 -7.02 1.43 -13.95
N PRO A 154 -7.48 0.63 -12.96
CA PRO A 154 -7.42 0.95 -11.54
C PRO A 154 -6.03 1.44 -11.12
N ILE A 155 -5.99 2.39 -10.20
CA ILE A 155 -4.71 2.98 -9.77
C ILE A 155 -3.84 1.94 -9.06
N LEU A 156 -4.45 1.09 -8.24
CA LEU A 156 -3.72 0.03 -7.53
C LEU A 156 -3.09 -1.00 -8.48
N SER A 157 -3.73 -1.28 -9.63
CA SER A 157 -3.14 -2.09 -10.73
C SER A 157 -1.79 -1.51 -11.16
N LYS A 158 -1.76 -0.20 -11.42
CA LYS A 158 -0.56 0.51 -11.88
C LYS A 158 0.51 0.58 -10.80
N LEU A 159 0.13 0.70 -9.53
CA LEU A 159 1.09 0.65 -8.42
C LEU A 159 1.79 -0.71 -8.36
N TYR A 160 1.01 -1.79 -8.46
CA TYR A 160 1.52 -3.16 -8.48
C TYR A 160 2.45 -3.41 -9.66
N GLU A 161 2.03 -3.07 -10.88
CA GLU A 161 2.83 -3.24 -12.09
C GLU A 161 4.14 -2.45 -12.03
N ARG A 162 4.10 -1.18 -11.57
CA ARG A 162 5.33 -0.39 -11.41
C ARG A 162 6.25 -1.00 -10.36
N HIS A 163 5.70 -1.48 -9.24
CA HIS A 163 6.52 -2.13 -8.22
C HIS A 163 7.23 -3.36 -8.78
N LEU A 164 6.50 -4.25 -9.48
CA LEU A 164 7.08 -5.41 -10.15
C LEU A 164 8.15 -5.01 -11.17
N TYR A 165 7.85 -4.05 -12.05
CA TYR A 165 8.78 -3.61 -13.08
C TYR A 165 10.12 -3.13 -12.49
N GLU A 166 10.06 -2.29 -11.46
CA GLU A 166 11.27 -1.78 -10.80
C GLU A 166 12.03 -2.88 -10.04
N SER A 167 11.32 -3.84 -9.45
CA SER A 167 11.92 -5.00 -8.76
C SER A 167 12.60 -5.98 -9.72
N THR A 168 12.03 -6.22 -10.91
CA THR A 168 12.57 -7.15 -11.91
C THR A 168 13.80 -6.56 -12.60
N ILE A 169 13.80 -5.27 -12.95
CA ILE A 169 14.96 -4.61 -13.58
C ILE A 169 16.20 -4.70 -12.70
N PHE A 170 16.04 -4.56 -11.38
CA PHE A 170 17.14 -4.67 -10.44
C PHE A 170 17.75 -6.08 -10.36
N THR A 171 17.01 -7.10 -10.83
CA THR A 171 17.46 -8.51 -10.80
C THR A 171 18.13 -8.94 -12.11
N LEU A 172 17.95 -8.19 -13.21
CA LEU A 172 18.47 -8.52 -14.55
C LEU A 172 19.74 -7.74 -14.93
N ILE A 173 20.12 -6.71 -14.16
CA ILE A 173 21.30 -5.86 -14.42
C ILE A 173 22.52 -6.27 -13.56
N GLN A 174 22.43 -7.39 -12.84
CA GLN A 174 23.49 -7.94 -12.00
C GLN A 174 23.70 -9.41 -12.31
#